data_AF-A0A7J6PM80-F1
#
_entry.id   AF-A0A7J6PM80-F1
#
_cell.length_a   1.000
_cell.length_b   1.000
_cell.length_c   1.000
_cell.angle_alpha   90.00
_cell.angle_beta   90.00
_cell.angle_gamma   90.00
#
_symmetry.space_group_name_H-M   'P 1'
#
loop_
_entity.id
_entity.type
_entity.pdbx_description
1 polymer ?
#
loop_
_entity_poly.entity_id
_entity_poly.type
_entity_poly.pdbx_seq_one_letter_code
_entity_poly.pdbx_strand_id
1 'polypeptide(L)'
;MLRRNKVNLNRISHDTAIGLIEHALSEGINIKEVYVDTVGDPDRYQSKLSSIFKRRGVDTIVVCKKADAIYPICSAASICAKVVRDRLVQEEVSYYPEAESVASKCRSIKVGSGYPGDAQTVEWMEKAMDPVFLFPRQIRFSWSTIEEMEKKRAIEFDWHEDPDGNDENVSGGNNSRRLSQPTLQSMFNAAKRPRRKVFTSRGLIIEDDREEL
;
A
#
# COMPACT_ATOMS: atom_id res chain seq x y z
N MET A 1 -0.79 0.58 0.79
CA MET A 1 -1.42 0.00 -0.42
C MET A 1 -0.91 -1.41 -0.67
N LEU A 2 0.40 -1.66 -0.52
CA LEU A 2 1.08 -2.97 -0.60
C LEU A 2 0.96 -3.84 0.67
N ARG A 3 -0.19 -3.78 1.36
CA ARG A 3 -0.43 -4.62 2.56
C ARG A 3 -1.24 -5.85 2.13
N ARG A 4 -1.14 -6.97 2.87
CA ARG A 4 -1.93 -8.20 2.63
C ARG A 4 -3.38 -7.92 2.25
N ASN A 5 -4.08 -7.13 3.07
CA ASN A 5 -5.42 -6.64 2.75
C ASN A 5 -5.38 -5.35 1.92
N LYS A 6 -5.36 -5.48 0.59
CA LYS A 6 -5.10 -4.38 -0.36
C LYS A 6 -5.97 -3.13 -0.13
N VAL A 7 -5.25 -2.07 0.27
CA VAL A 7 -5.60 -0.64 0.38
C VAL A 7 -5.58 0.16 -0.92
N ASN A 8 -6.66 0.44 -1.67
CA ASN A 8 -6.52 1.34 -2.84
C ASN A 8 -6.49 2.83 -2.45
N LEU A 9 -5.94 3.68 -3.34
CA LEU A 9 -5.75 5.12 -3.08
C LEU A 9 -7.07 5.88 -2.90
N ASN A 10 -8.09 5.52 -3.69
CA ASN A 10 -9.42 6.15 -3.59
C ASN A 10 -10.03 5.93 -2.21
N ARG A 11 -9.88 4.73 -1.65
CA ARG A 11 -10.33 4.44 -0.29
C ARG A 11 -9.57 5.26 0.75
N ILE A 12 -8.25 5.34 0.65
CA ILE A 12 -7.44 6.19 1.56
C ILE A 12 -7.92 7.64 1.47
N SER A 13 -8.07 8.17 0.25
CA SER A 13 -8.53 9.55 0.02
C SER A 13 -9.91 9.81 0.64
N HIS A 14 -10.89 8.94 0.37
CA HIS A 14 -12.24 9.09 0.90
C HIS A 14 -12.27 8.95 2.42
N ASP A 15 -11.56 7.97 2.99
CA ASP A 15 -11.55 7.73 4.43
C ASP A 15 -10.85 8.90 5.17
N THR A 16 -9.79 9.49 4.60
CA THR A 16 -9.16 10.72 5.13
C THR A 16 -10.10 11.92 5.08
N ALA A 17 -10.80 12.14 3.96
CA ALA A 17 -11.76 13.24 3.85
C ALA A 17 -12.92 13.10 4.84
N ILE A 18 -13.43 11.87 5.02
CA ILE A 18 -14.42 11.55 6.06
C ILE A 18 -13.86 11.89 7.44
N GLY A 19 -12.64 11.45 7.77
CA GLY A 19 -12.00 11.73 9.04
C GLY A 19 -11.85 13.23 9.34
N LEU A 20 -11.54 14.05 8.34
CA LEU A 20 -11.47 15.51 8.49
C LEU A 20 -12.83 16.13 8.83
N ILE A 21 -13.90 15.68 8.17
CA ILE A 21 -15.27 16.16 8.46
C ILE A 21 -15.71 15.68 9.84
N GLU A 22 -15.41 14.42 10.20
CA GLU A 22 -15.70 13.87 11.53
C GLU A 22 -14.97 14.63 12.63
N HIS A 23 -13.70 14.97 12.41
CA HIS A 23 -12.92 15.76 13.35
C HIS A 23 -13.54 17.14 13.56
N ALA A 24 -13.87 17.86 12.49
CA ALA A 24 -14.53 19.16 12.59
C ALA A 24 -15.87 19.10 13.36
N LEU A 25 -16.70 18.07 13.11
CA LEU A 25 -17.92 17.83 13.90
C LEU A 25 -17.62 17.56 15.38
N SER A 26 -16.57 16.79 15.67
CA SER A 26 -16.19 16.46 17.06
C SER A 26 -15.68 17.66 17.85
N GLU A 27 -15.13 18.67 17.18
CA GLU A 27 -14.74 19.96 17.76
C GLU A 27 -15.95 20.89 18.02
N GLY A 28 -17.18 20.41 17.78
CA GLY A 28 -18.41 21.18 18.01
C GLY A 28 -18.71 22.22 16.92
N ILE A 29 -18.03 22.14 15.77
CA ILE A 29 -18.33 23.01 14.62
C ILE A 29 -19.69 22.61 14.05
N ASN A 30 -20.61 23.58 13.96
CA ASN A 30 -21.94 23.37 13.38
C ASN A 30 -21.88 23.32 11.85
N ILE A 31 -21.51 22.17 11.30
CA ILE A 31 -21.42 21.95 9.85
C ILE A 31 -22.82 21.70 9.29
N LYS A 32 -23.29 22.62 8.43
CA LYS A 32 -24.57 22.47 7.72
C LYS A 32 -24.44 22.00 6.28
N GLU A 33 -23.35 22.36 5.63
CA GLU A 33 -23.12 22.01 4.25
C GLU A 33 -21.69 21.54 4.04
N VAL A 34 -21.50 20.53 3.19
CA VAL A 34 -20.20 19.99 2.82
C VAL A 34 -20.07 19.96 1.31
N TYR A 35 -19.00 20.56 0.79
CA TYR A 35 -18.68 20.61 -0.62
C TYR A 35 -17.33 19.92 -0.85
N VAL A 36 -17.27 18.99 -1.79
CA VAL A 36 -16.09 18.16 -2.03
C VAL A 36 -15.73 18.12 -3.51
N ASP A 37 -14.47 18.43 -3.82
CA ASP A 37 -13.91 18.21 -5.15
C ASP A 37 -13.57 16.74 -5.37
N THR A 38 -13.85 16.21 -6.56
CA THR A 38 -13.53 14.82 -6.92
C THR A 38 -12.94 14.69 -8.32
N VAL A 39 -12.06 13.70 -8.48
CA VAL A 39 -11.57 13.23 -9.79
C VAL A 39 -12.37 12.02 -10.31
N GLY A 40 -13.18 11.40 -9.45
CA GLY A 40 -13.94 10.18 -9.74
C GLY A 40 -15.41 10.43 -10.07
N ASP A 41 -16.23 9.40 -9.83
CA ASP A 41 -17.69 9.46 -9.93
C ASP A 41 -18.26 10.29 -8.75
N PRO A 42 -18.84 11.47 -9.02
CA PRO A 42 -19.38 12.33 -7.97
C PRO A 42 -20.61 11.74 -7.29
N ASP A 43 -21.49 11.06 -8.02
CA ASP A 43 -22.77 10.55 -7.50
C ASP A 43 -22.55 9.45 -6.48
N ARG A 44 -21.63 8.52 -6.80
CA ARG A 44 -21.25 7.45 -5.88
C ARG A 44 -20.62 8.01 -4.61
N TYR A 45 -19.75 9.01 -4.75
CA TYR A 45 -19.07 9.58 -3.59
C TYR A 45 -20.02 10.43 -2.72
N GLN A 46 -20.89 11.23 -3.35
CA GLN A 46 -21.95 11.98 -2.68
C GLN A 46 -22.89 11.07 -1.90
N SER A 47 -23.27 9.92 -2.49
CA SER A 47 -24.09 8.92 -1.82
C SER A 47 -23.40 8.34 -0.59
N LYS A 48 -22.10 8.02 -0.69
CA LYS A 48 -21.28 7.56 0.45
C LYS A 48 -21.29 8.60 1.57
N LEU A 49 -20.93 9.85 1.28
CA LEU A 49 -20.88 10.92 2.29
C LEU A 49 -22.26 11.22 2.88
N SER A 50 -23.30 11.25 2.05
CA SER A 50 -24.68 11.46 2.48
C SER A 50 -25.16 10.42 3.48
N SER A 51 -24.80 9.15 3.25
CA SER A 51 -25.16 8.06 4.18
C SER A 51 -24.50 8.21 5.56
N ILE A 52 -23.34 8.88 5.63
CA ILE A 52 -22.56 9.07 6.86
C ILE A 52 -23.04 10.31 7.61
N PHE A 53 -23.10 11.46 6.92
CA PHE A 53 -23.18 12.77 7.58
C PHE A 53 -24.59 13.36 7.68
N LYS A 54 -25.56 12.93 6.86
CA LYS A 54 -26.96 13.38 7.03
C LYS A 54 -27.53 12.97 8.39
N ARG A 55 -27.20 11.76 8.85
CA ARG A 55 -27.56 11.28 10.20
C ARG A 55 -26.85 12.03 11.33
N ARG A 56 -25.86 12.86 11.00
CA ARG A 56 -25.09 13.69 11.95
C ARG A 56 -25.44 15.18 11.86
N GLY A 57 -26.54 15.54 11.19
CA GLY A 57 -27.04 16.92 11.16
C GLY A 57 -26.44 17.81 10.06
N VAL A 58 -25.73 17.22 9.09
CA VAL A 58 -25.29 17.91 7.86
C VAL A 58 -26.42 17.85 6.84
N ASP A 59 -26.96 19.02 6.49
CA ASP A 59 -28.19 19.14 5.68
C ASP A 59 -27.88 18.93 4.19
N THR A 60 -26.81 19.56 3.70
CA THR A 60 -26.43 19.56 2.27
C THR A 60 -25.05 18.94 2.06
N ILE A 61 -24.95 18.02 1.10
CA ILE A 61 -23.67 17.45 0.67
C ILE A 61 -23.62 17.50 -0.84
N VAL A 62 -22.62 18.20 -1.36
CA VAL A 62 -22.37 18.37 -2.80
C VAL A 62 -20.99 17.81 -3.12
N VAL A 63 -20.94 16.88 -4.05
CA VAL A 63 -19.68 16.39 -4.63
C VAL A 63 -19.71 16.67 -6.11
N CYS A 64 -18.70 17.36 -6.64
CA CYS A 64 -18.60 17.62 -8.07
C CYS A 64 -17.15 17.69 -8.52
N LYS A 65 -16.95 17.62 -9.84
CA LYS A 65 -15.63 17.80 -10.45
C LYS A 65 -15.33 19.30 -10.56
N LYS A 66 -14.08 19.69 -10.30
CA LYS A 66 -13.63 21.10 -10.35
C LYS A 66 -14.39 21.97 -9.35
N ALA A 67 -14.67 21.43 -8.17
CA ALA A 67 -15.41 22.15 -7.14
C ALA A 67 -14.64 23.41 -6.68
N ASP A 68 -13.31 23.39 -6.77
CA ASP A 68 -12.44 24.54 -6.49
C ASP A 68 -12.60 25.71 -7.47
N ALA A 69 -13.08 25.46 -8.69
CA ALA A 69 -13.42 26.50 -9.66
C ALA A 69 -14.85 27.04 -9.49
N ILE A 70 -15.71 26.31 -8.76
CA ILE A 70 -17.15 26.62 -8.63
C ILE A 70 -17.44 27.25 -7.26
N TYR A 71 -16.84 26.73 -6.19
CA TYR A 71 -17.12 27.09 -4.81
C TYR A 71 -15.90 27.74 -4.15
N PRO A 72 -16.00 29.00 -3.66
CA PRO A 72 -14.88 29.68 -3.01
C PRO A 72 -14.28 28.92 -1.82
N ILE A 73 -15.10 28.19 -1.06
CA ILE A 73 -14.63 27.35 0.05
C ILE A 73 -13.77 26.17 -0.39
N CYS A 74 -14.08 25.56 -1.55
CA CYS A 74 -13.26 24.51 -2.14
C CYS A 74 -11.97 25.09 -2.71
N SER A 75 -12.02 26.32 -3.26
CA SER A 75 -10.82 27.06 -3.69
C SER A 75 -9.87 27.33 -2.51
N ALA A 76 -10.41 27.82 -1.39
CA ALA A 76 -9.64 28.05 -0.17
C ALA A 76 -9.02 26.75 0.38
N ALA A 77 -9.79 25.65 0.41
CA ALA A 77 -9.28 24.33 0.82
C ALA A 77 -8.16 23.83 -0.13
N SER A 78 -8.29 24.05 -1.43
CA SER A 78 -7.29 23.70 -2.44
C SER A 78 -5.98 24.47 -2.23
N ILE A 79 -6.05 25.76 -1.90
CA ILE A 79 -4.87 26.57 -1.54
C ILE A 79 -4.21 26.01 -0.28
N CYS A 80 -4.98 25.80 0.79
CA CYS A 80 -4.45 25.26 2.05
C CYS A 80 -3.75 23.92 1.84
N ALA A 81 -4.36 22.99 1.11
CA ALA A 81 -3.80 21.68 0.82
C ALA A 81 -2.47 21.77 0.04
N LYS A 82 -2.41 22.62 -0.99
CA LYS A 82 -1.20 22.79 -1.82
C LYS A 82 -0.07 23.45 -1.04
N VAL A 83 -0.36 24.52 -0.29
CA VAL A 83 0.66 25.23 0.52
C VAL A 83 1.24 24.31 1.60
N VAL A 84 0.39 23.56 2.30
CA VAL A 84 0.85 22.59 3.31
C VAL A 84 1.68 21.48 2.65
N ARG A 85 1.24 20.94 1.51
CA ARG A 85 2.01 19.95 0.75
C ARG A 85 3.40 20.48 0.39
N ASP A 86 3.48 21.66 -0.22
CA ASP A 86 4.73 22.20 -0.74
C ASP A 86 5.71 22.48 0.41
N ARG A 87 5.21 23.01 1.53
CA ARG A 87 5.98 23.16 2.77
C ARG A 87 6.51 21.82 3.29
N LEU A 88 5.66 20.82 3.44
CA LEU A 88 6.06 19.51 3.97
C LEU A 88 7.06 18.80 3.06
N VAL A 89 6.89 18.89 1.74
CA VAL A 89 7.84 18.34 0.77
C VAL A 89 9.20 19.03 0.89
N GLN A 90 9.22 20.36 1.04
CA GLN A 90 10.46 21.12 1.23
C GLN A 90 11.16 20.75 2.55
N GLU A 91 10.41 20.61 3.65
CA GLU A 91 10.93 20.20 4.96
C GLU A 91 11.48 18.76 4.92
N GLU A 92 10.75 17.82 4.31
CA GLU A 92 11.14 16.41 4.20
C GLU A 92 12.38 16.21 3.31
N VAL A 93 12.46 16.88 2.16
CA VAL A 93 13.66 16.82 1.28
C VAL A 93 14.90 17.37 2.01
N SER A 94 14.72 18.31 2.93
CA SER A 94 15.78 18.85 3.76
C SER A 94 16.27 17.87 4.84
N TYR A 95 15.41 16.98 5.35
CA TYR A 95 15.61 16.24 6.61
C TYR A 95 16.55 15.01 6.55
N TYR A 96 17.21 14.68 5.44
CA TYR A 96 18.09 13.50 5.38
C TYR A 96 19.23 13.52 6.44
N PRO A 97 19.25 12.63 7.47
CA PRO A 97 20.35 12.58 8.43
C PRO A 97 21.66 12.24 7.72
N GLU A 98 22.77 12.86 8.13
CA GLU A 98 24.10 12.77 7.49
C GLU A 98 24.75 11.36 7.48
N ALA A 99 24.10 10.35 8.06
CA ALA A 99 24.66 9.00 8.10
C ALA A 99 24.74 8.39 6.69
N GLU A 100 25.94 7.91 6.33
CA GLU A 100 26.32 7.24 5.07
C GLU A 100 25.29 6.18 4.63
N SER A 101 24.29 6.59 3.84
CA SER A 101 23.22 5.72 3.34
C SER A 101 22.59 6.30 2.08
N VAL A 102 21.54 5.65 1.57
CA VAL A 102 20.63 6.12 0.48
C VAL A 102 20.31 7.62 0.60
N ALA A 103 20.17 8.11 1.84
CA ALA A 103 19.90 9.51 2.18
C ALA A 103 20.94 10.53 1.67
N SER A 104 22.22 10.19 1.65
CA SER A 104 23.29 11.11 1.21
C SER A 104 23.31 11.26 -0.32
N LYS A 105 23.01 10.17 -1.07
CA LYS A 105 22.84 10.20 -2.53
C LYS A 105 21.64 11.05 -2.96
N CYS A 106 20.58 11.08 -2.16
CA CYS A 106 19.35 11.83 -2.42
C CYS A 106 19.53 13.36 -2.39
N ARG A 107 20.48 13.90 -1.61
CA ARG A 107 20.64 15.36 -1.39
C ARG A 107 21.36 16.10 -2.51
N SER A 108 22.30 15.45 -3.20
CA SER A 108 23.17 16.12 -4.19
C SER A 108 22.51 16.29 -5.56
N ILE A 109 21.32 15.72 -5.76
CA ILE A 109 20.64 15.65 -7.04
C ILE A 109 19.28 16.36 -6.92
N LYS A 110 18.97 17.25 -7.86
CA LYS A 110 17.66 17.91 -7.91
C LYS A 110 16.57 16.86 -8.23
N VAL A 111 15.59 16.75 -7.34
CA VAL A 111 14.52 15.73 -7.38
C VAL A 111 13.54 15.93 -8.55
N GLY A 112 13.54 17.08 -9.20
CA GLY A 112 12.50 17.44 -10.17
C GLY A 112 11.17 17.76 -9.50
N SER A 113 10.07 17.53 -10.23
CA SER A 113 8.70 17.82 -9.81
C SER A 113 8.10 16.77 -8.85
N GLY A 114 8.67 15.56 -8.79
CA GLY A 114 8.13 14.44 -8.06
C GLY A 114 7.03 13.65 -8.79
N TYR A 115 6.69 14.01 -10.04
CA TYR A 115 5.75 13.25 -10.85
C TYR A 115 6.46 12.21 -11.74
N PRO A 116 5.88 11.03 -11.97
CA PRO A 116 6.48 10.02 -12.85
C PRO A 116 6.68 10.44 -14.30
N GLY A 117 5.92 11.44 -14.77
CA GLY A 117 6.05 11.96 -16.13
C GLY A 117 7.22 12.94 -16.31
N ASP A 118 7.92 13.30 -15.24
CA ASP A 118 9.05 14.22 -15.29
C ASP A 118 10.37 13.46 -15.37
N ALA A 119 11.09 13.66 -16.48
CA ALA A 119 12.37 13.01 -16.75
C ALA A 119 13.41 13.26 -15.64
N GLN A 120 13.45 14.47 -15.05
CA GLN A 120 14.39 14.77 -13.97
C GLN A 120 14.07 13.96 -12.71
N THR A 121 12.77 13.77 -12.42
CA THR A 121 12.34 12.93 -11.29
C THR A 121 12.75 11.48 -11.51
N VAL A 122 12.52 10.93 -12.71
CA VAL A 122 12.89 9.54 -13.03
C VAL A 122 14.41 9.33 -12.93
N GLU A 123 15.20 10.25 -13.48
CA GLU A 123 16.67 10.19 -13.40
C GLU A 123 17.16 10.27 -11.94
N TRP A 124 16.54 11.13 -11.12
CA TRP A 124 16.85 11.22 -9.69
C TRP A 124 16.60 9.88 -8.98
N MET A 125 15.43 9.27 -9.23
CA MET A 125 15.07 7.97 -8.65
C MET A 125 16.09 6.89 -9.04
N GLU A 126 16.46 6.81 -10.32
CA GLU A 126 17.43 5.83 -10.79
C GLU A 126 18.81 5.97 -10.13
N LYS A 127 19.23 7.19 -9.78
CA LYS A 127 20.52 7.43 -9.12
C LYS A 127 20.45 7.22 -7.60
N ALA A 128 19.30 7.51 -7.00
CA ALA A 128 19.07 7.37 -5.57
C ALA A 128 18.82 5.92 -5.12
N MET A 129 18.40 5.04 -6.04
CA MET A 129 17.99 3.67 -5.70
C MET A 129 19.13 2.81 -5.12
N ASP A 130 18.84 2.16 -4.00
CA ASP A 130 19.67 1.13 -3.37
C ASP A 130 19.19 -0.28 -3.78
N PRO A 131 20.09 -1.23 -4.08
CA PRO A 131 19.69 -2.56 -4.55
C PRO A 131 19.00 -3.43 -3.48
N VAL A 132 19.21 -3.16 -2.19
CA VAL A 132 18.60 -3.91 -1.07
C VAL A 132 17.38 -3.17 -0.55
N PHE A 133 17.54 -1.89 -0.22
CA PHE A 133 16.53 -1.10 0.49
C PHE A 133 15.68 -0.22 -0.45
N LEU A 134 16.03 -0.17 -1.73
CA LEU A 134 15.38 0.62 -2.77
C LEU A 134 15.43 2.12 -2.48
N PHE A 135 14.48 2.65 -1.71
CA PHE A 135 14.28 4.08 -1.56
C PHE A 135 14.03 4.46 -0.10
N PRO A 136 14.30 5.73 0.28
CA PRO A 136 13.91 6.21 1.59
C PRO A 136 12.37 6.33 1.70
N ARG A 137 11.87 6.45 2.94
CA ARG A 137 10.43 6.38 3.28
C ARG A 137 9.55 7.39 2.53
N GLN A 138 10.11 8.51 2.10
CA GLN A 138 9.41 9.57 1.37
C GLN A 138 8.84 9.08 0.03
N ILE A 139 9.42 8.02 -0.54
CA ILE A 139 9.00 7.46 -1.82
C ILE A 139 7.80 6.53 -1.65
N ARG A 140 6.85 6.66 -2.56
CA ARG A 140 5.63 5.86 -2.57
C ARG A 140 5.85 4.56 -3.34
N PHE A 141 6.29 3.52 -2.64
CA PHE A 141 6.55 2.18 -3.20
C PHE A 141 5.38 1.57 -3.98
N SER A 142 4.14 1.97 -3.71
CA SER A 142 2.96 1.47 -4.41
C SER A 142 2.72 2.06 -5.80
N TRP A 143 3.62 2.90 -6.31
CA TRP A 143 3.52 3.42 -7.67
C TRP A 143 4.14 2.45 -8.67
N SER A 144 3.50 2.29 -9.83
CA SER A 144 3.96 1.37 -10.87
C SER A 144 5.39 1.68 -11.35
N THR A 145 5.76 2.96 -11.40
CA THR A 145 7.14 3.38 -11.72
C THR A 145 8.16 2.78 -10.78
N ILE A 146 7.83 2.63 -9.48
CA ILE A 146 8.72 2.00 -8.50
C ILE A 146 8.74 0.50 -8.68
N GLU A 147 7.58 -0.12 -8.89
CA GLU A 147 7.47 -1.56 -9.15
C GLU A 147 8.30 -1.98 -10.39
N GLU A 148 8.29 -1.17 -11.44
CA GLU A 148 9.11 -1.40 -12.64
C GLU A 148 10.61 -1.22 -12.39
N MET A 149 11.00 -0.24 -11.56
CA MET A 149 12.40 -0.04 -11.19
C MET A 149 12.92 -1.16 -10.29
N GLU A 150 12.11 -1.59 -9.32
CA GLU A 150 12.37 -2.72 -8.43
C GLU A 150 12.67 -3.99 -9.22
N LYS A 151 11.77 -4.38 -10.14
CA LYS A 151 11.95 -5.57 -10.99
C LYS A 151 13.24 -5.57 -11.82
N LYS A 152 13.77 -4.39 -12.15
CA LYS A 152 14.96 -4.24 -13.01
C LYS A 152 16.27 -4.16 -12.23
N ARG A 153 16.25 -3.67 -10.99
CA ARG A 153 17.46 -3.21 -10.29
C ARG A 153 17.57 -3.64 -8.83
N ALA A 154 16.47 -4.10 -8.23
CA ALA A 154 16.50 -4.66 -6.90
C ALA A 154 17.15 -6.05 -6.91
N ILE A 155 17.72 -6.44 -5.78
CA ILE A 155 18.01 -7.83 -5.50
C ILE A 155 16.68 -8.57 -5.36
N GLU A 156 16.61 -9.79 -5.91
CA GLU A 156 15.44 -10.64 -5.83
C GLU A 156 15.12 -10.99 -4.36
N PHE A 157 13.88 -10.76 -3.96
CA PHE A 157 13.35 -11.15 -2.66
C PHE A 157 11.97 -11.76 -2.82
N ASP A 158 11.62 -12.69 -1.94
CA ASP A 158 10.31 -13.33 -1.91
C ASP A 158 9.54 -12.86 -0.67
N TRP A 159 8.34 -12.34 -0.90
CA TRP A 159 7.40 -12.10 0.19
C TRP A 159 6.57 -13.37 0.37
N HIS A 160 6.59 -13.97 1.55
CA HIS A 160 5.65 -15.04 1.88
C HIS A 160 4.21 -14.48 1.93
N GLU A 161 3.55 -14.50 0.78
CA GLU A 161 2.12 -14.27 0.65
C GLU A 161 1.39 -15.58 0.96
N ASP A 162 0.53 -15.57 2.00
CA ASP A 162 -0.36 -16.69 2.26
C ASP A 162 -1.36 -16.80 1.08
N PRO A 163 -1.59 -17.99 0.50
CA PRO A 163 -2.39 -18.17 -0.72
C PRO A 163 -3.88 -17.78 -0.60
N ASP A 164 -4.35 -17.40 0.59
CA ASP A 164 -5.75 -17.00 0.85
C ASP A 164 -6.05 -15.52 0.52
N GLY A 165 -5.22 -14.89 -0.30
CA GLY A 165 -5.47 -13.57 -0.88
C GLY A 165 -6.35 -13.62 -2.14
N ASN A 166 -7.48 -14.33 -2.08
CA ASN A 166 -8.57 -14.39 -3.09
C ASN A 166 -8.31 -13.69 -4.44
N ASP A 167 -7.55 -14.35 -5.34
CA ASP A 167 -7.75 -14.21 -6.77
C ASP A 167 -8.82 -15.25 -7.17
N GLU A 168 -10.08 -14.84 -7.15
CA GLU A 168 -11.20 -15.63 -7.68
C GLU A 168 -11.08 -15.76 -9.20
N ASN A 169 -10.21 -16.66 -9.67
CA ASN A 169 -10.20 -17.18 -11.03
C ASN A 169 -9.39 -18.48 -11.12
N VAL A 170 -9.84 -19.54 -10.44
CA VAL A 170 -9.45 -20.91 -10.80
C VAL A 170 -10.67 -21.83 -10.75
N SER A 171 -11.06 -22.28 -11.94
CA SER A 171 -12.14 -23.21 -12.22
C SER A 171 -12.04 -24.50 -11.43
N GLY A 172 -13.17 -24.93 -10.87
CA GLY A 172 -13.30 -26.12 -10.04
C GLY A 172 -12.99 -27.43 -10.78
N GLY A 173 -12.24 -28.30 -10.09
CA GLY A 173 -12.06 -29.70 -10.44
C GLY A 173 -12.34 -30.58 -9.22
N ASN A 174 -13.52 -31.20 -9.20
CA ASN A 174 -13.89 -32.22 -8.21
C ASN A 174 -12.96 -33.43 -8.31
N ASN A 175 -12.47 -33.94 -7.18
CA ASN A 175 -12.29 -35.39 -7.07
C ASN A 175 -12.47 -35.94 -5.66
N SER A 176 -13.38 -36.91 -5.59
CA SER A 176 -13.88 -37.60 -4.41
C SER A 176 -12.84 -38.55 -3.83
N ARG A 177 -12.60 -38.46 -2.51
CA ARG A 177 -11.74 -39.38 -1.75
C ARG A 177 -12.48 -40.71 -1.52
N ARG A 178 -11.92 -41.83 -2.00
CA ARG A 178 -12.24 -43.17 -1.49
C ARG A 178 -11.10 -43.68 -0.61
N LEU A 179 -11.43 -44.06 0.63
CA LEU A 179 -10.52 -44.70 1.57
C LEU A 179 -10.33 -46.18 1.21
N SER A 180 -9.11 -46.59 0.89
CA SER A 180 -8.71 -48.01 0.85
C SER A 180 -7.91 -48.36 2.11
N GLN A 181 -8.10 -49.58 2.63
CA GLN A 181 -7.40 -50.08 3.81
C GLN A 181 -5.93 -50.40 3.52
N PRO A 182 -5.03 -50.19 4.50
CA PRO A 182 -3.58 -50.38 4.32
C PRO A 182 -3.20 -51.88 4.28
N THR A 183 -2.32 -52.25 3.36
CA THR A 183 -1.75 -53.61 3.22
C THR A 183 -0.51 -53.81 4.09
N LEU A 184 -0.12 -55.06 4.38
CA LEU A 184 1.07 -55.40 5.18
C LEU A 184 2.39 -54.79 4.66
N GLN A 185 2.49 -54.55 3.34
CA GLN A 185 3.62 -53.83 2.73
C GLN A 185 3.73 -52.37 3.22
N SER A 186 2.60 -51.71 3.48
CA SER A 186 2.55 -50.34 4.02
C SER A 186 2.97 -50.27 5.49
N MET A 187 2.84 -51.36 6.24
CA MET A 187 3.29 -51.46 7.63
C MET A 187 4.81 -51.66 7.73
N PHE A 188 5.44 -52.37 6.79
CA PHE A 188 6.91 -52.50 6.74
C PHE A 188 7.60 -51.21 6.26
N ASN A 189 6.96 -50.41 5.40
CA ASN A 189 7.46 -49.08 5.02
C ASN A 189 7.28 -48.02 6.14
N ALA A 190 6.50 -48.32 7.19
CA ALA A 190 6.35 -47.46 8.37
C ALA A 190 7.62 -47.41 9.26
N ALA A 191 8.66 -48.19 8.93
CA ALA A 191 9.96 -48.17 9.59
C ALA A 191 10.80 -46.91 9.28
N LYS A 192 10.38 -46.03 8.37
CA LYS A 192 10.83 -44.63 8.39
C LYS A 192 9.95 -43.88 9.39
N ARG A 193 10.30 -43.99 10.67
CA ARG A 193 9.67 -43.21 11.75
C ARG A 193 9.53 -41.76 11.28
N PRO A 194 8.34 -41.15 11.35
CA PRO A 194 8.17 -39.76 10.96
C PRO A 194 9.18 -38.93 11.74
N ARG A 195 9.98 -38.15 11.01
CA ARG A 195 10.92 -37.15 11.54
C ARG A 195 10.26 -36.53 12.78
N ARG A 196 10.92 -36.54 13.94
CA ARG A 196 10.31 -36.13 15.22
C ARG A 196 9.64 -34.77 14.99
N LYS A 197 8.30 -34.75 14.99
CA LYS A 197 7.46 -33.59 14.61
C LYS A 197 7.91 -32.29 15.27
N VAL A 198 8.50 -32.40 16.46
CA VAL A 198 9.08 -31.30 17.23
C VAL A 198 10.07 -30.46 16.43
N PHE A 199 10.99 -31.04 15.68
CA PHE A 199 12.00 -30.27 14.95
C PHE A 199 11.43 -29.61 13.70
N THR A 200 10.69 -30.36 12.88
CA THR A 200 10.06 -29.83 11.67
C THR A 200 8.99 -28.78 11.96
N SER A 201 8.24 -28.91 13.07
CA SER A 201 7.27 -27.89 13.51
C SER A 201 7.91 -26.56 13.95
N ARG A 202 9.24 -26.56 14.18
CA ARG A 202 10.02 -25.39 14.59
C ARG A 202 10.94 -24.89 13.48
N GLY A 203 10.76 -25.38 12.25
CA GLY A 203 11.61 -25.01 11.10
C GLY A 203 13.04 -25.55 11.19
N LEU A 204 13.34 -26.49 12.08
CA LEU A 204 14.69 -27.05 12.25
C LEU A 204 14.90 -28.22 11.30
N ILE A 205 15.94 -28.12 10.48
CA ILE A 205 16.45 -29.16 9.60
C ILE A 205 17.81 -29.60 10.17
N ILE A 206 18.11 -30.89 10.13
CA ILE A 206 19.45 -31.41 10.45
C ILE A 206 20.19 -31.47 9.12
N GLU A 207 21.30 -30.75 9.00
CA GLU A 207 22.24 -30.88 7.87
C GLU A 207 22.92 -32.26 7.98
N ASP A 208 22.88 -33.05 6.89
CA ASP A 208 23.53 -34.36 6.83
C ASP A 208 24.88 -34.11 6.14
N ASP A 209 25.96 -33.95 6.91
CA ASP A 209 27.33 -33.66 6.43
C ASP A 209 27.99 -34.86 5.69
N ARG A 210 27.20 -35.67 4.98
CA ARG A 210 27.61 -36.94 4.37
C ARG A 210 27.66 -36.91 2.84
N GLU A 211 27.89 -35.73 2.25
CA GLU A 211 28.21 -35.61 0.81
C GLU A 211 29.67 -35.19 0.54
N GLU A 212 30.52 -35.04 1.57
CA GLU A 212 31.96 -34.71 1.41
C GLU A 212 32.94 -35.81 1.87
N LEU A 213 32.57 -37.10 1.80
CA LEU A 213 33.50 -38.23 2.01
C LEU A 213 33.52 -39.22 0.84
#